data_AF-A0AA96MXT0-F1
#
_entry.id   AF-A0AA96MXT0-F1
#
_cell.length_a   1.000
_cell.length_b   1.000
_cell.length_c   1.000
_cell.angle_alpha   90.00
_cell.angle_beta   90.00
_cell.angle_gamma   90.00
#
_symmetry.space_group_name_H-M   'P 1'
#
loop_
_entity.id
_entity.type
_entity.pdbx_description
1 polymer ?
#
loop_
_entity_poly.entity_id
_entity_poly.type
_entity_poly.pdbx_seq_one_letter_code
_entity_poly.pdbx_strand_id
1 'polypeptide(L)'
;MHIIIDESLGLPESVTESAFIRSPKLKKDFPLMDYLNGSKKTFSQKLPLINRGLQDELEDVDKWLKEYKEVLYVYDSFITSKESINRLKNWYFPSHKLITLDGAINKSAAIYILQRIQEQEEENILPSFIPLQRFTITNHSKFHTAPNYLKLKRKKRKKNNKYYLMDSLSKELLLTGPKEELLRKVQEMSQTKSIFIASRENLDIDLASVSFFQLEENSLPLSFDNIDIFIA
;
A
#
# COMPACT_ATOMS: atom_id res chain seq x y z
N MET A 1 15.78 -12.82 -5.41
CA MET A 1 15.37 -11.78 -4.45
C MET A 1 14.31 -12.34 -3.52
N HIS A 2 14.44 -12.12 -2.21
CA HIS A 2 13.40 -12.43 -1.22
C HIS A 2 12.49 -11.20 -1.03
N ILE A 3 11.18 -11.41 -0.85
CA ILE A 3 10.20 -10.32 -0.75
C ILE A 3 9.59 -10.33 0.63
N ILE A 4 9.58 -9.17 1.27
CA ILE A 4 8.99 -8.94 2.59
C ILE A 4 7.94 -7.84 2.44
N ILE A 5 6.74 -8.07 2.97
CA ILE A 5 5.60 -7.16 2.80
C ILE A 5 4.94 -6.90 4.16
N ASP A 6 4.72 -5.64 4.52
CA ASP A 6 3.95 -5.29 5.70
C ASP A 6 2.48 -5.73 5.55
N GLU A 7 1.98 -6.50 6.52
CA GLU A 7 0.63 -7.10 6.52
C GLU A 7 -0.48 -6.08 6.32
N SER A 8 -0.30 -4.85 6.82
CA SER A 8 -1.30 -3.77 6.74
C SER A 8 -1.55 -3.23 5.33
N LEU A 9 -0.68 -3.55 4.38
CA LEU A 9 -0.92 -3.22 2.98
C LEU A 9 -2.07 -4.04 2.40
N GLY A 10 -2.36 -5.22 2.96
CA GLY A 10 -3.44 -6.11 2.53
C GLY A 10 -3.44 -6.35 1.02
N LEU A 11 -2.26 -6.62 0.46
CA LEU A 11 -2.12 -6.98 -0.95
C LEU A 11 -2.66 -8.41 -1.16
N PRO A 12 -3.29 -8.70 -2.32
CA PRO A 12 -3.93 -9.99 -2.54
C PRO A 12 -2.93 -11.15 -2.55
N GLU A 13 -3.36 -12.31 -2.06
CA GLU A 13 -2.52 -13.53 -2.03
C GLU A 13 -1.91 -13.88 -3.39
N SER A 14 -2.65 -13.63 -4.49
CA SER A 14 -2.17 -13.85 -5.86
C SER A 14 -0.85 -13.14 -6.21
N VAL A 15 -0.47 -12.07 -5.50
CA VAL A 15 0.80 -11.35 -5.72
C VAL A 15 1.76 -11.46 -4.54
N THR A 16 1.36 -12.16 -3.47
CA THR A 16 2.15 -12.28 -2.24
C THR A 16 2.46 -13.72 -1.84
N GLU A 17 2.05 -14.74 -2.62
CA GLU A 17 2.24 -16.16 -2.33
C GLU A 17 3.68 -16.54 -1.95
N SER A 18 4.67 -15.93 -2.61
CA SER A 18 6.10 -16.17 -2.36
C SER A 18 6.76 -15.19 -1.38
N ALA A 19 5.98 -14.28 -0.78
CA ALA A 19 6.49 -13.21 0.08
C ALA A 19 6.33 -13.54 1.57
N PHE A 20 7.30 -13.12 2.37
CA PHE A 20 7.17 -13.13 3.82
C PHE A 20 6.30 -11.96 4.28
N ILE A 21 5.15 -12.26 4.87
CA ILE A 21 4.24 -11.25 5.42
C ILE A 21 4.68 -10.87 6.84
N ARG A 22 5.05 -9.59 7.01
CA ARG A 22 5.49 -9.03 8.29
C ARG A 22 4.32 -8.38 9.03
N SER A 23 3.95 -8.94 10.18
CA SER A 23 2.91 -8.35 11.03
C SER A 23 3.37 -7.07 11.74
N PRO A 24 2.47 -6.08 11.92
CA PRO A 24 2.78 -4.87 12.69
C PRO A 24 2.98 -5.19 14.18
N LYS A 25 3.81 -4.39 14.88
CA LYS A 25 3.97 -4.49 16.34
C LYS A 25 2.86 -3.71 17.03
N LEU A 26 2.01 -4.42 17.78
CA LEU A 26 0.80 -3.86 18.42
C LEU A 26 0.94 -3.84 19.94
N LYS A 27 0.20 -2.95 20.62
CA LYS A 27 0.27 -2.78 22.10
C LYS A 27 -0.07 -4.05 22.90
N LYS A 28 -0.80 -4.98 22.30
CA LYS A 28 -1.01 -6.31 22.83
C LYS A 28 -0.64 -7.30 21.74
N ASP A 29 -0.27 -8.50 22.14
CA ASP A 29 0.14 -9.58 21.25
C ASP A 29 -1.07 -10.25 20.57
N PHE A 30 -2.00 -9.45 20.05
CA PHE A 30 -3.09 -9.92 19.20
C PHE A 30 -2.74 -9.71 17.73
N PRO A 31 -3.09 -10.67 16.85
CA PRO A 31 -3.04 -10.50 15.41
C PRO A 31 -3.71 -9.21 14.92
N LEU A 32 -3.23 -8.64 13.81
CA LEU A 32 -3.82 -7.44 13.20
C LEU A 32 -5.33 -7.65 12.97
N MET A 33 -5.70 -8.76 12.35
CA MET A 33 -7.10 -9.11 12.05
C MET A 33 -8.02 -9.10 13.27
N ASP A 34 -7.54 -9.46 14.46
CA ASP A 34 -8.35 -9.45 15.67
C ASP A 34 -8.71 -8.02 16.09
N TYR A 35 -7.78 -7.06 15.95
CA TYR A 35 -8.09 -5.65 16.15
C TYR A 35 -9.09 -5.13 15.13
N LEU A 36 -8.97 -5.57 13.88
CA LEU A 36 -9.87 -5.13 12.81
C LEU A 36 -11.29 -5.66 13.03
N ASN A 37 -11.41 -6.93 13.43
CA ASN A 37 -12.68 -7.58 13.73
C ASN A 37 -13.32 -7.07 15.03
N GLY A 38 -12.52 -6.87 16.08
CA GLY A 38 -12.97 -6.35 17.38
C GLY A 38 -13.45 -4.90 17.34
N SER A 39 -12.92 -4.09 16.40
CA SER A 39 -13.30 -2.68 16.23
C SER A 39 -14.75 -2.45 15.75
N LYS A 40 -15.49 -3.51 15.42
CA LYS A 40 -16.94 -3.45 15.10
C LYS A 40 -17.78 -2.92 16.28
N LYS A 41 -17.24 -2.87 17.50
CA LYS A 41 -17.96 -2.43 18.71
C LYS A 41 -17.32 -1.18 19.35
N THR A 42 -17.93 -0.03 19.07
CA THR A 42 -17.89 1.24 19.84
C THR A 42 -16.60 2.11 19.85
N PHE A 43 -16.80 3.39 19.50
CA PHE A 43 -15.83 4.50 19.38
C PHE A 43 -14.73 4.35 18.32
N SER A 44 -14.28 5.48 17.76
CA SER A 44 -13.23 5.46 16.72
C SER A 44 -11.86 5.17 17.33
N GLN A 45 -11.56 3.89 17.49
CA GLN A 45 -10.24 3.44 17.89
C GLN A 45 -9.26 3.58 16.71
N LYS A 46 -8.04 3.99 17.03
CA LYS A 46 -6.89 3.90 16.13
C LYS A 46 -6.21 2.55 16.35
N LEU A 47 -5.56 2.02 15.33
CA LEU A 47 -4.69 0.86 15.48
C LEU A 47 -3.62 1.18 16.54
N PRO A 48 -3.52 0.40 17.64
CA PRO A 48 -2.61 0.70 18.72
C PRO A 48 -1.21 0.17 18.39
N LEU A 49 -0.52 0.88 17.49
CA LEU A 49 0.86 0.59 17.11
C LEU A 49 1.83 0.84 18.27
N ILE A 50 2.85 -0.02 18.36
CA ILE A 50 4.10 0.29 19.05
C ILE A 50 5.09 0.67 17.96
N ASN A 51 5.64 1.89 18.01
CA ASN A 51 6.73 2.26 17.12
C ASN A 51 7.92 1.34 17.41
N ARG A 52 8.31 0.54 16.42
CA ARG A 52 9.57 -0.20 16.46
C ARG A 52 10.70 0.82 16.54
N GLY A 53 11.62 0.61 17.48
CA GLY A 53 12.84 1.42 17.52
C GLY A 53 13.70 1.11 16.30
N LEU A 54 14.63 2.02 15.96
CA LEU A 54 15.60 1.76 14.91
C LEU A 54 16.38 0.45 15.15
N GLN A 55 16.69 0.14 16.40
CA GLN A 55 17.42 -1.07 16.78
C GLN A 55 16.62 -2.33 16.41
N ASP A 56 15.34 -2.39 16.77
CA ASP A 56 14.43 -3.48 16.38
C ASP A 56 14.37 -3.65 14.86
N GLU A 57 14.27 -2.54 14.11
CA GLU A 57 14.25 -2.56 12.63
C GLU A 57 15.58 -3.05 12.04
N LEU A 58 16.71 -2.68 12.64
CA LEU A 58 18.03 -3.12 12.21
C LEU A 58 18.25 -4.61 12.47
N GLU A 59 17.79 -5.13 13.61
CA GLU A 59 17.89 -6.54 13.95
C GLU A 59 17.07 -7.41 13.00
N ASP A 60 15.85 -6.99 12.66
CA ASP A 60 15.02 -7.65 11.64
C ASP A 60 15.74 -7.67 10.28
N VAL A 61 16.23 -6.52 9.82
CA VAL A 61 16.87 -6.39 8.50
C VAL A 61 18.19 -7.18 8.44
N ASP A 62 19.00 -7.12 9.48
CA ASP A 62 20.24 -7.90 9.57
C ASP A 62 19.96 -9.40 9.49
N LYS A 63 18.91 -9.88 10.17
CA LYS A 63 18.46 -11.27 10.07
C LYS A 63 18.07 -11.62 8.64
N TRP A 64 17.27 -10.79 7.97
CA TRP A 64 16.86 -11.04 6.58
C TRP A 64 18.05 -11.07 5.62
N LEU A 65 18.98 -10.13 5.74
CA LEU A 65 20.12 -10.05 4.84
C LEU A 65 21.13 -11.19 5.11
N LYS A 66 21.30 -11.63 6.35
CA LYS A 66 22.12 -12.84 6.64
C LYS A 66 21.58 -14.10 5.96
N GLU A 67 20.26 -14.21 5.83
CA GLU A 67 19.59 -15.34 5.20
C GLU A 67 19.49 -15.19 3.66
N TYR A 68 19.30 -13.96 3.18
CA TYR A 68 19.04 -13.65 1.79
C TYR A 68 19.97 -12.53 1.24
N LYS A 69 20.65 -12.81 0.13
CA LYS A 69 21.56 -11.83 -0.52
C LYS A 69 20.85 -10.56 -1.01
N GLU A 70 19.60 -10.67 -1.44
CA GLU A 70 18.83 -9.54 -1.96
C GLU A 70 17.41 -9.61 -1.42
N VAL A 71 16.96 -8.52 -0.80
CA VAL A 71 15.66 -8.37 -0.16
C VAL A 71 14.93 -7.15 -0.72
N LEU A 72 13.70 -7.33 -1.18
CA LEU A 72 12.75 -6.26 -1.42
C LEU A 72 11.81 -6.16 -0.22
N TYR A 73 11.84 -5.02 0.46
CA TYR A 73 10.93 -4.71 1.55
C TYR A 73 9.85 -3.71 1.11
N VAL A 74 8.63 -4.20 0.92
CA VAL A 74 7.43 -3.40 0.64
C VAL A 74 6.76 -3.03 1.97
N TYR A 75 6.96 -1.79 2.40
CA TYR A 75 6.58 -1.35 3.74
C TYR A 75 5.38 -0.38 3.71
N ASP A 76 4.69 -0.26 4.84
CA ASP A 76 3.65 0.74 5.08
C ASP A 76 4.24 1.91 5.90
N SER A 77 4.39 3.08 5.28
CA SER A 77 4.97 4.28 5.94
C SER A 77 4.17 4.85 7.11
N PHE A 78 2.94 4.38 7.35
CA PHE A 78 2.16 4.74 8.53
C PHE A 78 2.33 3.77 9.70
N ILE A 79 2.95 2.61 9.46
CA ILE A 79 3.27 1.60 10.47
C ILE A 79 4.77 1.60 10.77
N THR A 80 5.58 1.63 9.72
CA THR A 80 7.03 1.58 9.79
C THR A 80 7.61 2.99 9.74
N SER A 81 8.52 3.32 10.67
CA SER A 81 9.11 4.65 10.78
C SER A 81 9.90 5.01 9.51
N LYS A 82 9.55 6.14 8.89
CA LYS A 82 10.26 6.69 7.73
C LYS A 82 11.73 6.99 8.03
N GLU A 83 12.02 7.46 9.24
CA GLU A 83 13.39 7.69 9.70
C GLU A 83 14.20 6.40 9.72
N SER A 84 13.59 5.31 10.17
CA SER A 84 14.22 3.98 10.20
C SER A 84 14.50 3.47 8.80
N ILE A 85 13.51 3.53 7.89
CA ILE A 85 13.69 3.18 6.48
C ILE A 85 14.80 4.01 5.81
N ASN A 86 14.84 5.32 6.06
CA ASN A 86 15.89 6.18 5.50
C ASN A 86 17.29 5.80 5.99
N ARG A 87 17.42 5.43 7.27
CA ARG A 87 18.70 4.95 7.83
C ARG A 87 19.09 3.60 7.24
N LEU A 88 18.14 2.68 7.06
CA LEU A 88 18.36 1.38 6.43
C LEU A 88 18.87 1.52 4.97
N LYS A 89 18.32 2.47 4.20
CA LYS A 89 18.78 2.78 2.84
C LYS A 89 20.24 3.24 2.77
N ASN A 90 20.69 3.96 3.80
CA ASN A 90 22.05 4.49 3.88
C ASN A 90 23.04 3.47 4.47
N TRP A 91 22.56 2.31 4.92
CA TRP A 91 23.40 1.28 5.47
C TRP A 91 24.10 0.51 4.34
N TYR A 92 25.42 0.44 4.39
CA TYR A 92 26.21 -0.25 3.39
C TYR A 92 26.30 -1.73 3.73
N PHE A 93 25.75 -2.57 2.85
CA PHE A 93 25.93 -4.02 2.87
C PHE A 93 26.74 -4.43 1.64
N PRO A 94 28.07 -4.63 1.73
CA PRO A 94 28.93 -4.80 0.56
C PRO A 94 28.54 -5.98 -0.35
N SER A 95 27.92 -7.01 0.23
CA SER A 95 27.52 -8.23 -0.46
C SER A 95 26.00 -8.49 -0.42
N HIS A 96 25.21 -7.55 0.12
CA HIS A 96 23.76 -7.68 0.23
C HIS A 96 23.05 -6.44 -0.28
N LYS A 97 21.83 -6.61 -0.77
CA LYS A 97 21.05 -5.51 -1.34
C LYS A 97 19.68 -5.44 -0.68
N LEU A 98 19.39 -4.31 -0.06
CA LEU A 98 18.07 -3.99 0.46
C LEU A 98 17.40 -2.96 -0.46
N ILE A 99 16.33 -3.36 -1.13
CA ILE A 99 15.46 -2.48 -1.90
C ILE A 99 14.24 -2.21 -1.03
N THR A 100 13.77 -0.97 -0.96
CA THR A 100 12.57 -0.63 -0.19
C THR A 100 11.53 0.04 -1.07
N LEU A 101 10.27 -0.32 -0.90
CA LEU A 101 9.13 0.26 -1.60
C LEU A 101 8.06 0.68 -0.61
N ASP A 102 7.62 1.94 -0.66
CA ASP A 102 6.52 2.43 0.18
C ASP A 102 5.18 2.06 -0.46
N GLY A 103 4.62 0.92 -0.05
CA GLY A 103 3.34 0.42 -0.56
C GLY A 103 2.14 1.23 -0.10
N ALA A 104 2.28 2.01 0.99
CA ALA A 104 1.18 2.81 1.52
C ALA A 104 0.88 4.06 0.68
N ILE A 105 1.83 4.52 -0.14
CA ILE A 105 1.63 5.62 -1.08
C ILE A 105 0.59 5.24 -2.13
N ASN A 106 0.74 4.06 -2.74
CA ASN A 106 -0.17 3.54 -3.76
C ASN A 106 0.01 2.02 -3.87
N LYS A 107 -1.00 1.26 -3.44
CA LYS A 107 -0.92 -0.21 -3.42
C LYS A 107 -0.93 -0.80 -4.82
N SER A 108 -1.59 -0.15 -5.77
CA SER A 108 -1.64 -0.63 -7.15
C SER A 108 -0.25 -0.59 -7.81
N ALA A 109 0.55 0.45 -7.53
CA ALA A 109 1.95 0.51 -7.96
C ALA A 109 2.81 -0.60 -7.31
N ALA A 110 2.56 -0.93 -6.04
CA ALA A 110 3.25 -2.04 -5.38
C ALA A 110 2.90 -3.39 -6.00
N ILE A 111 1.62 -3.62 -6.28
CA ILE A 111 1.12 -4.81 -6.98
C ILE A 111 1.79 -4.94 -8.35
N TYR A 112 1.82 -3.87 -9.15
CA TYR A 112 2.48 -3.88 -10.45
C TYR A 112 3.94 -4.32 -10.37
N ILE A 113 4.70 -3.73 -9.45
CA ILE A 113 6.13 -4.06 -9.26
C ILE A 113 6.28 -5.54 -8.87
N LEU A 114 5.45 -6.04 -7.94
CA LEU A 114 5.49 -7.43 -7.50
C LEU A 114 5.17 -8.41 -8.63
N GLN A 115 4.15 -8.13 -9.45
CA GLN A 115 3.82 -8.98 -10.60
C GLN A 115 4.96 -9.06 -11.60
N ARG A 116 5.57 -7.93 -11.95
CA ARG A 116 6.69 -7.92 -12.91
C ARG A 116 7.93 -8.66 -12.40
N ILE A 117 8.17 -8.61 -11.09
CA ILE A 117 9.24 -9.40 -10.46
C ILE A 117 8.93 -10.90 -10.57
N GLN A 118 7.68 -11.32 -10.33
CA GLN A 118 7.26 -12.71 -10.43
C GLN A 118 7.32 -13.25 -11.85
N GLU A 119 6.97 -12.43 -12.83
CA GLU A 119 7.01 -12.76 -14.27
C GLU A 119 8.46 -12.88 -14.81
N GLN A 120 9.48 -12.56 -14.00
CA GLN A 120 10.90 -12.54 -14.37
C GLN A 120 11.21 -11.64 -15.58
N GLU A 121 10.28 -10.76 -15.96
CA GLU A 121 10.40 -10.00 -17.19
C GLU A 121 11.46 -8.89 -17.11
N GLU A 122 11.86 -8.46 -15.92
CA GLU A 122 12.87 -7.41 -15.78
C GLU A 122 13.72 -7.55 -14.49
N GLU A 123 14.99 -7.96 -14.63
CA GLU A 123 16.00 -7.95 -13.54
C GLU A 123 16.31 -6.53 -13.01
N ASN A 124 15.75 -5.47 -13.62
CA ASN A 124 16.10 -4.07 -13.38
C ASN A 124 14.93 -3.16 -12.96
N ILE A 125 13.78 -3.70 -12.52
CA ILE A 125 12.70 -2.87 -11.93
C ILE A 125 13.14 -2.39 -10.56
N LEU A 126 13.93 -1.32 -10.53
CA LEU A 126 14.07 -0.52 -9.34
C LEU A 126 12.88 0.46 -9.31
N PRO A 127 12.16 0.56 -8.18
CA PRO A 127 11.05 1.50 -7.99
C PRO A 127 11.37 2.97 -8.36
N SER A 128 12.66 3.31 -8.40
CA SER A 128 13.24 4.60 -8.74
C SER A 128 13.17 4.97 -10.23
N PHE A 129 13.05 3.99 -11.16
CA PHE A 129 13.21 4.24 -12.60
C PHE A 129 11.93 4.36 -13.40
N ILE A 130 10.78 4.16 -12.77
CA ILE A 130 9.54 4.13 -13.52
C ILE A 130 8.73 5.42 -13.23
N PRO A 131 8.78 6.44 -14.12
CA PRO A 131 8.03 7.68 -13.98
C PRO A 131 6.57 7.42 -14.31
N LEU A 132 5.79 7.09 -13.29
CA LEU A 132 4.46 6.56 -13.48
C LEU A 132 3.43 7.43 -12.77
N GLN A 133 2.28 7.53 -13.42
CA GLN A 133 1.14 8.23 -12.87
C GLN A 133 0.47 7.34 -11.82
N ARG A 134 0.46 7.84 -10.58
CA ARG A 134 -0.09 7.15 -9.41
C ARG A 134 -1.19 8.03 -8.86
N PHE A 135 -2.42 7.51 -8.87
CA PHE A 135 -3.57 8.25 -8.37
C PHE A 135 -4.25 7.48 -7.25
N THR A 136 -4.90 8.22 -6.37
CA THR A 136 -5.83 7.63 -5.39
C THR A 136 -7.16 8.35 -5.50
N ILE A 137 -8.22 7.59 -5.74
CA ILE A 137 -9.60 8.06 -5.56
C ILE A 137 -10.02 7.75 -4.12
N THR A 138 -10.46 8.76 -3.39
CA THR A 138 -10.86 8.60 -1.99
C THR A 138 -12.08 9.44 -1.63
N ASN A 139 -12.83 9.03 -0.61
CA ASN A 139 -13.90 9.85 -0.03
C ASN A 139 -13.41 10.78 1.10
N HIS A 140 -12.10 10.88 1.33
CA HIS A 140 -11.53 11.73 2.38
C HIS A 140 -10.16 12.30 1.99
N SER A 141 -10.10 13.57 1.62
CA SER A 141 -8.87 14.23 1.12
C SER A 141 -7.65 14.18 2.06
N LYS A 142 -7.87 14.03 3.37
CA LYS A 142 -6.80 13.92 4.38
C LYS A 142 -6.57 12.47 4.87
N PHE A 143 -6.90 11.46 4.05
CA PHE A 143 -6.74 10.04 4.43
C PHE A 143 -5.27 9.68 4.72
N HIS A 144 -4.34 10.32 4.02
CA HIS A 144 -2.89 10.10 4.09
C HIS A 144 -2.22 10.69 5.34
N THR A 145 -2.97 11.14 6.34
CA THR A 145 -2.39 11.55 7.63
C THR A 145 -2.44 10.37 8.59
N ALA A 146 -1.37 10.13 9.36
CA ALA A 146 -1.31 8.98 10.27
C ALA A 146 -2.54 8.85 11.20
N PRO A 147 -3.10 9.94 11.79
CA PRO A 147 -4.31 9.84 12.61
C PRO A 147 -5.54 9.31 11.87
N ASN A 148 -5.65 9.59 10.58
CA ASN A 148 -6.77 9.18 9.73
C ASN A 148 -6.50 7.79 9.15
N TYR A 149 -5.30 7.54 8.64
CA TYR A 149 -4.92 6.27 8.02
C TYR A 149 -5.11 5.08 8.98
N LEU A 150 -4.68 5.24 10.24
CA LEU A 150 -4.74 4.21 11.28
C LEU A 150 -6.11 4.08 11.95
N LYS A 151 -7.12 4.81 11.49
CA LYS A 151 -8.45 4.78 12.08
C LYS A 151 -9.18 3.50 11.67
N LEU A 152 -9.71 2.77 12.64
CA LEU A 152 -10.35 1.46 12.41
C LEU A 152 -11.86 1.56 12.13
N LYS A 153 -12.49 2.70 12.44
CA LYS A 153 -13.94 2.87 12.32
C LYS A 153 -14.35 2.98 10.85
N ARG A 154 -14.92 1.91 10.27
CA ARG A 154 -15.59 1.97 8.96
C ARG A 154 -16.78 2.93 9.05
N LYS A 155 -16.77 4.02 8.28
CA LYS A 155 -17.93 4.92 8.17
C LYS A 155 -18.91 4.33 7.16
N LYS A 156 -20.20 4.34 7.46
CA LYS A 156 -21.24 4.03 6.47
C LYS A 156 -21.10 5.01 5.30
N ARG A 157 -20.95 4.47 4.09
CA ARG A 157 -20.81 5.26 2.86
C ARG A 157 -22.13 5.96 2.56
N LYS A 158 -22.10 7.27 2.31
CA LYS A 158 -23.29 7.99 1.82
C LYS A 158 -23.30 7.91 0.29
N LYS A 159 -24.46 7.62 -0.28
CA LYS A 159 -24.67 7.47 -1.74
C LYS A 159 -24.23 8.70 -2.55
N ASN A 160 -24.24 9.89 -1.93
CA ASN A 160 -23.84 11.16 -2.56
C ASN A 160 -22.51 11.71 -2.02
N ASN A 161 -21.63 10.87 -1.49
CA ASN A 161 -20.34 11.36 -1.02
C ASN A 161 -19.51 11.85 -2.21
N LYS A 162 -19.03 13.09 -2.09
CA LYS A 162 -18.01 13.66 -2.96
C LYS A 162 -16.72 12.85 -2.80
N TYR A 163 -16.15 12.41 -3.92
CA TYR A 163 -14.83 11.79 -3.97
C TYR A 163 -13.79 12.82 -4.45
N TYR A 164 -12.54 12.49 -4.16
CA TYR A 164 -11.36 13.27 -4.47
C TYR A 164 -10.42 12.37 -5.28
N LEU A 165 -9.98 12.85 -6.43
CA LEU A 165 -8.87 12.25 -7.18
C LEU A 165 -7.61 13.00 -6.77
N MET A 166 -6.64 12.27 -6.23
CA MET A 166 -5.39 12.83 -5.73
C MET A 166 -4.21 12.21 -6.46
N ASP A 167 -3.17 12.99 -6.70
CA ASP A 167 -1.84 12.44 -7.03
C ASP A 167 -1.28 11.77 -5.78
N SER A 168 -0.89 10.49 -5.87
CA SER A 168 -0.45 9.73 -4.70
C SER A 168 0.90 10.21 -4.16
N LEU A 169 1.78 10.75 -5.01
CA LEU A 169 3.13 11.17 -4.63
C LEU A 169 3.13 12.58 -4.04
N SER A 170 2.61 13.56 -4.76
CA SER A 170 2.54 14.96 -4.31
C SER A 170 1.44 15.18 -3.27
N LYS A 171 0.46 14.26 -3.19
CA LYS A 171 -0.74 14.37 -2.34
C LYS A 171 -1.61 15.57 -2.72
N GLU A 172 -1.44 16.08 -3.94
CA GLU A 172 -2.23 17.19 -4.45
C GLU A 172 -3.60 16.71 -4.92
N LEU A 173 -4.60 17.56 -4.69
CA LEU A 173 -5.95 17.33 -5.19
C LEU A 173 -6.00 17.72 -6.66
N LEU A 174 -6.36 16.76 -7.52
CA LEU A 174 -6.48 16.99 -8.96
C LEU A 174 -7.92 17.33 -9.34
N LEU A 175 -8.86 16.49 -8.92
CA LEU A 175 -10.28 16.61 -9.27
C LEU A 175 -11.18 16.20 -8.12
N THR A 176 -12.44 16.64 -8.17
CA THR A 176 -13.47 16.19 -7.25
C THR A 176 -14.78 15.92 -7.98
N GLY A 177 -15.46 14.84 -7.62
CA GLY A 177 -16.70 14.45 -8.27
C GLY A 177 -17.26 13.14 -7.72
N PRO A 178 -18.30 12.60 -8.35
CA PRO A 178 -18.73 11.21 -8.18
C PRO A 178 -17.61 10.23 -8.52
N LYS A 179 -17.59 9.07 -7.85
CA LYS A 179 -16.55 8.05 -8.03
C LYS A 179 -16.43 7.60 -9.49
N GLU A 180 -17.56 7.36 -10.14
CA GLU A 180 -17.66 6.88 -11.52
C GLU A 180 -17.11 7.91 -12.52
N GLU A 181 -17.34 9.21 -12.27
CA GLU A 181 -16.80 10.29 -13.09
C GLU A 181 -15.28 10.39 -12.96
N LEU A 182 -14.75 10.27 -11.74
CA LEU A 182 -13.31 10.29 -11.50
C LEU A 182 -12.60 9.09 -12.14
N LEU A 183 -13.20 7.89 -12.07
CA LEU A 183 -12.67 6.70 -12.76
C LEU A 183 -12.61 6.92 -14.27
N ARG A 184 -13.67 7.48 -14.87
CA ARG A 184 -13.70 7.82 -16.31
C ARG A 184 -12.61 8.84 -16.67
N LYS A 185 -12.38 9.85 -15.82
CA LYS A 185 -11.31 10.84 -16.03
C LYS A 185 -9.93 10.20 -16.04
N VAL A 186 -9.66 9.28 -15.11
CA VAL A 186 -8.38 8.54 -15.10
C VAL A 186 -8.22 7.70 -16.37
N GLN A 187 -9.29 7.10 -16.88
CA GLN A 187 -9.26 6.37 -18.15
C GLN A 187 -8.98 7.28 -19.34
N GLU A 188 -9.63 8.45 -19.43
CA GLU A 188 -9.37 9.46 -20.46
C GLU A 188 -7.90 9.91 -20.49
N MET A 189 -7.22 9.95 -19.34
CA MET A 189 -5.80 10.28 -19.24
C MET A 189 -4.87 9.14 -19.72
N SER A 190 -5.39 7.92 -19.84
CA SER A 190 -4.60 6.70 -19.98
C SER A 190 -4.63 6.05 -21.36
N GLN A 191 -5.31 6.62 -22.37
CA GLN A 191 -5.79 6.01 -23.64
C GLN A 191 -4.95 4.92 -24.37
N THR A 192 -3.67 4.72 -24.05
CA THR A 192 -2.79 3.69 -24.62
C THR A 192 -2.05 2.83 -23.59
N LYS A 193 -2.32 3.03 -22.30
CA LYS A 193 -1.56 2.49 -21.16
C LYS A 193 -2.36 1.47 -20.38
N SER A 194 -1.65 0.54 -19.74
CA SER A 194 -2.28 -0.47 -18.89
C SER A 194 -2.61 0.16 -17.54
N ILE A 195 -3.86 0.01 -17.10
CA ILE A 195 -4.32 0.53 -15.81
C ILE A 195 -4.39 -0.61 -14.82
N PHE A 196 -3.70 -0.46 -13.70
CA PHE A 196 -3.84 -1.33 -12.55
C PHE A 196 -4.67 -0.61 -11.51
N ILE A 197 -5.60 -1.32 -10.89
CA ILE A 197 -6.48 -0.78 -9.85
C ILE A 197 -6.43 -1.71 -8.65
N ALA A 198 -6.22 -1.14 -7.47
CA ALA A 198 -6.29 -1.83 -6.20
C ALA A 198 -7.39 -1.22 -5.32
N SER A 199 -8.38 -2.02 -4.94
CA SER A 199 -9.44 -1.58 -4.03
C SER A 199 -9.97 -2.74 -3.20
N ARG A 200 -10.50 -2.44 -2.00
CA ARG A 200 -11.18 -3.45 -1.17
C ARG A 200 -12.53 -3.88 -1.72
N GLU A 201 -13.17 -3.03 -2.52
CA GLU A 201 -14.46 -3.33 -3.13
C GLU A 201 -14.29 -3.61 -4.60
N ASN A 202 -15.01 -4.62 -5.08
CA ASN A 202 -15.10 -4.87 -6.51
C ASN A 202 -15.68 -3.64 -7.20
N LEU A 203 -15.06 -3.24 -8.30
CA LEU A 203 -15.51 -2.14 -9.12
C LEU A 203 -16.11 -2.75 -10.38
N ASP A 204 -17.37 -2.43 -10.64
CA ASP A 204 -18.07 -2.84 -11.87
C ASP A 204 -17.53 -1.98 -13.04
N ILE A 205 -16.33 -2.33 -13.48
CA ILE A 205 -15.59 -1.66 -14.56
C ILE A 205 -15.32 -2.74 -15.62
N ASP A 206 -16.13 -2.73 -16.68
CA ASP A 206 -15.95 -3.62 -17.82
C ASP A 206 -15.03 -2.96 -18.85
N LEU A 207 -13.71 -3.18 -18.77
CA LEU A 207 -12.74 -2.60 -19.69
C LEU A 207 -11.53 -3.51 -19.96
N ALA A 208 -11.18 -3.64 -21.24
CA ALA A 208 -10.13 -4.53 -21.75
C ALA A 208 -8.68 -4.17 -21.35
N SER A 209 -8.42 -2.97 -20.80
CA SER A 209 -7.08 -2.49 -20.42
C SER A 209 -6.90 -2.27 -18.91
N VAL A 210 -7.81 -2.81 -18.10
CA VAL A 210 -7.83 -2.64 -16.65
C VAL A 210 -7.56 -3.97 -15.95
N SER A 211 -6.50 -4.03 -15.16
CA SER A 211 -6.24 -5.12 -14.22
C SER A 211 -6.72 -4.72 -12.83
N PHE A 212 -7.75 -5.38 -12.34
CA PHE A 212 -8.32 -5.13 -11.01
C PHE A 212 -7.81 -6.13 -9.98
N PHE A 213 -7.37 -5.61 -8.84
CA PHE A 213 -6.88 -6.39 -7.70
C PHE A 213 -7.68 -6.03 -6.46
N GLN A 214 -8.40 -7.02 -5.94
CA GLN A 214 -9.11 -6.86 -4.69
C GLN A 214 -8.11 -6.88 -3.53
N LEU A 215 -8.14 -5.83 -2.70
CA LEU A 215 -7.33 -5.77 -1.48
C LEU A 215 -7.99 -6.58 -0.37
N GLU A 216 -7.14 -7.20 0.45
CA GLU A 216 -7.54 -8.00 1.61
C GLU A 216 -8.24 -7.15 2.68
N GLU A 217 -9.01 -7.81 3.55
CA GLU A 217 -9.78 -7.14 4.60
C GLU A 217 -8.92 -6.33 5.58
N ASN A 218 -7.64 -6.70 5.71
CA ASN A 218 -6.65 -6.05 6.56
C ASN A 218 -5.98 -4.82 5.94
N SER A 219 -6.23 -4.52 4.67
CA SER A 219 -5.69 -3.34 3.99
C SER A 219 -6.11 -2.03 4.67
N LEU A 220 -5.12 -1.27 5.15
CA LEU A 220 -5.30 0.11 5.59
C LEU A 220 -5.27 1.10 4.41
N PRO A 221 -5.95 2.26 4.50
CA PRO A 221 -6.77 2.70 5.62
C PRO A 221 -8.17 2.07 5.60
N LEU A 222 -8.66 1.65 6.77
CA LEU A 222 -9.96 0.99 6.87
C LEU A 222 -11.15 1.94 6.86
N SER A 223 -10.97 3.13 7.45
CA SER A 223 -12.05 4.11 7.66
C SER A 223 -12.58 4.80 6.40
N PHE A 224 -11.84 4.73 5.29
CA PHE A 224 -12.13 5.47 4.06
C PHE A 224 -12.23 4.52 2.88
N ASP A 225 -13.01 4.94 1.90
CA ASP A 225 -12.97 4.27 0.61
C ASP A 225 -11.76 4.79 -0.15
N ASN A 226 -10.89 3.88 -0.55
CA ASN A 226 -9.65 4.17 -1.25
C ASN A 226 -9.55 3.21 -2.44
N ILE A 227 -9.30 3.80 -3.61
CA ILE A 227 -9.04 3.09 -4.86
C ILE A 227 -7.69 3.63 -5.34
N ASP A 228 -6.66 2.80 -5.19
CA ASP A 228 -5.33 3.13 -5.68
C ASP A 228 -5.25 2.72 -7.14
N ILE A 229 -4.81 3.65 -7.98
CA ILE A 229 -4.74 3.48 -9.43
C ILE A 229 -3.32 3.74 -9.86
N PHE A 230 -2.87 2.90 -10.77
CA PHE A 230 -1.54 2.93 -11.32
C PHE A 230 -1.61 2.81 -12.84
N ILE A 231 -0.97 3.72 -13.56
CA ILE A 231 -0.94 3.71 -15.04
C ILE A 231 0.48 3.38 -15.50
N ALA A 232 0.64 2.22 -16.14
CA ALA A 232 1.87 1.71 -16.73
C ALA A 232 2.00 2.16 -18.19
#